data_AF-A0A7Y9DIS7-F1
#
_entry.id   AF-A0A7Y9DIS7-F1
#
_cell.length_a   1.000
_cell.length_b   1.000
_cell.length_c   1.000
_cell.angle_alpha   90.00
_cell.angle_beta   90.00
_cell.angle_gamma   90.00
#
_symmetry.space_group_name_H-M   'P 1'
#
loop_
_entity.id
_entity.type
_entity.pdbx_description
1 polymer ?
#
loop_
_entity_poly.entity_id
_entity_poly.type
_entity_poly.pdbx_seq_one_letter_code
_entity_poly.pdbx_strand_id
1 'polypeptide(L)'
;MQDEGAALLLVMTSVLVTAALSVLVLGLVLSEMLPTRVQAKRTETLAVAQAGVDAATSQMRAAIGSYNSDNVPFGGKAKLPCSLTGTVGTQSYKVSITYYDTDPTELSAAEQKIREVTCTAGSGTQYVPSHAVITSEGLAPAVKGQAADVGNRKVKALYSFELDNGNIAGGIMWSGPGTKYCLQADSATVGAAVKYVASASCAFNNVKQMWVYHTDYTIVLASTWKGARLCLQGNTTADADVVLAACDPKKPAQLWSYEGGARFKGQNSSNTDYGSRCLGTGSNVADDAIAGKPLRNGSCASNAEWGSFAPDPSVGAGAASYQTHQIVNYFEFGRCMDVTNEDINYSLMIIYPCKQDPSGGTKLKWNHKWFYTENVAGKQNIYVLQNNDASKKYCLTASAASVADDNANLVFRTCDGRVEQQFTRYYKMPDYADSYTFVDFTDRCLSVGPKWNNGNFSRLVSAKCNGGSAQKWNAPQLISDPGVSGVREVQHDVS
;
A
#
# COMPACT_ATOMS: atom_id res chain seq x y z
N MET A 1 8.39 33.83 -98.32
CA MET A 1 8.08 33.79 -96.87
C MET A 1 9.00 32.74 -96.27
N GLN A 2 9.94 33.15 -95.43
CA GLN A 2 11.02 32.31 -94.91
C GLN A 2 10.56 31.60 -93.62
N ASP A 3 10.28 30.29 -93.73
CA ASP A 3 9.91 29.44 -92.58
C ASP A 3 11.09 29.11 -91.65
N GLU A 4 12.34 29.40 -92.07
CA GLU A 4 13.54 29.14 -91.26
C GLU A 4 13.60 29.96 -89.96
N GLY A 5 13.02 31.16 -89.93
CA GLY A 5 12.96 31.99 -88.72
C GLY A 5 11.91 31.52 -87.70
N ALA A 6 10.79 30.94 -88.17
CA ALA A 6 9.71 30.45 -87.31
C ALA A 6 10.10 29.15 -86.60
N ALA A 7 10.83 28.26 -87.27
CA ALA A 7 11.33 27.01 -86.67
C ALA A 7 12.33 27.27 -85.54
N LEU A 8 13.25 28.24 -85.72
CA LEU A 8 14.26 28.57 -84.70
C LEU A 8 13.64 29.24 -83.47
N LEU A 9 12.65 30.12 -83.68
CA LEU A 9 11.85 30.68 -82.59
C LEU A 9 11.12 29.58 -81.83
N LEU A 10 10.46 28.64 -82.50
CA LEU A 10 9.68 27.57 -81.86
C LEU A 10 10.57 26.61 -81.03
N VAL A 11 11.80 26.34 -81.49
CA VAL A 11 12.80 25.58 -80.73
C VAL A 11 13.29 26.37 -79.51
N MET A 12 13.56 27.67 -79.64
CA MET A 12 13.96 28.49 -78.49
C MET A 12 12.85 28.61 -77.44
N THR A 13 11.59 28.81 -77.86
CA THR A 13 10.47 28.89 -76.91
C THR A 13 10.23 27.55 -76.23
N SER A 14 10.33 26.43 -76.94
CA SER A 14 10.19 25.10 -76.33
C SER A 14 11.33 24.81 -75.34
N VAL A 15 12.58 25.16 -75.65
CA VAL A 15 13.70 25.03 -74.70
C VAL A 15 13.47 25.89 -73.45
N LEU A 16 13.01 27.14 -73.60
CA LEU A 16 12.70 28.02 -72.47
C LEU A 16 11.56 27.50 -71.60
N VAL A 17 10.48 27.01 -72.21
CA VAL A 17 9.35 26.43 -71.48
C VAL A 17 9.76 25.15 -70.74
N THR A 18 10.55 24.29 -71.37
CA THR A 18 11.04 23.04 -70.76
C THR A 18 11.99 23.32 -69.60
N ALA A 19 12.86 24.32 -69.73
CA ALA A 19 13.75 24.77 -68.65
C ALA A 19 12.94 25.37 -67.49
N ALA A 20 11.96 26.22 -67.76
CA ALA A 20 11.10 26.82 -66.73
C ALA A 20 10.30 25.74 -65.96
N LEU A 21 9.72 24.77 -66.67
CA LEU A 21 9.01 23.63 -66.05
C LEU A 21 9.95 22.76 -65.21
N SER A 22 11.19 22.52 -65.67
CA SER A 22 12.17 21.72 -64.92
C SER A 22 12.57 22.40 -63.61
N VAL A 23 12.76 23.73 -63.61
CA VAL A 23 13.04 24.51 -62.40
C VAL A 23 11.87 24.50 -61.43
N LEU A 24 10.63 24.62 -61.93
CA LEU A 24 9.43 24.54 -61.09
C LEU A 24 9.26 23.16 -60.45
N VAL A 25 9.45 22.08 -61.21
CA VAL A 25 9.38 20.70 -60.69
C VAL A 25 10.47 20.48 -59.64
N LEU A 26 11.70 20.94 -59.88
CA LEU A 26 12.78 20.85 -58.89
C LEU A 26 12.45 21.63 -57.60
N GLY A 27 11.88 22.83 -57.73
CA GLY A 27 11.42 23.63 -56.60
C GLY A 27 10.38 22.88 -55.76
N LEU A 28 9.40 22.25 -56.41
CA LEU A 28 8.37 21.42 -55.77
C LEU A 28 8.97 20.19 -55.09
N VAL A 29 9.89 19.48 -55.74
CA VAL A 29 10.56 18.32 -55.13
C VAL A 29 11.32 18.73 -53.88
N LEU A 30 12.07 19.84 -53.93
CA LEU A 30 12.83 20.33 -52.79
C LEU A 30 11.93 20.80 -51.65
N SER A 31 10.78 21.42 -51.95
CA SER A 31 9.81 21.81 -50.92
C SER A 31 9.12 20.62 -50.25
N GLU A 32 8.97 19.48 -50.94
CA GLU A 32 8.35 18.26 -50.39
C GLU A 32 9.35 17.34 -49.68
N MET A 33 10.63 17.38 -50.04
CA MET A 33 11.66 16.52 -49.43
C MET A 33 11.83 16.74 -47.93
N LEU A 34 11.77 18.00 -47.47
CA LEU A 34 11.95 18.33 -46.05
C LEU A 34 10.75 17.87 -45.19
N PRO A 35 9.49 18.22 -45.51
CA PRO A 35 8.31 17.70 -44.81
C PRO A 35 8.28 16.17 -44.80
N THR A 36 8.60 15.53 -45.92
CA THR A 36 8.62 14.06 -46.03
C THR A 36 9.65 13.44 -45.08
N ARG A 37 10.87 14.00 -45.01
CA ARG A 37 11.91 13.52 -44.08
C ARG A 37 11.53 13.74 -42.61
N VAL A 38 10.91 14.88 -42.29
CA VAL A 38 10.42 15.13 -40.93
C VAL A 38 9.27 14.19 -40.58
N GLN A 39 8.36 13.91 -41.50
CA GLN A 39 7.27 12.96 -41.30
C GLN A 39 7.79 11.53 -41.12
N ALA A 40 8.75 11.09 -41.93
CA ALA A 40 9.42 9.80 -41.75
C ALA A 40 10.07 9.71 -40.35
N LYS A 41 10.82 10.73 -39.94
CA LYS A 41 11.41 10.82 -38.60
C LYS A 41 10.35 10.76 -37.49
N ARG A 42 9.20 11.41 -37.66
CA ARG A 42 8.08 11.38 -36.69
C ARG A 42 7.52 9.97 -36.52
N THR A 43 7.32 9.24 -37.62
CA THR A 43 6.83 7.85 -37.56
C THR A 43 7.85 6.93 -36.89
N GLU A 44 9.13 7.06 -37.25
CA GLU A 44 10.20 6.27 -36.64
C GLU A 44 10.34 6.54 -35.14
N THR A 45 10.42 7.81 -34.74
CA THR A 45 10.58 8.18 -33.33
C THR A 45 9.33 7.86 -32.51
N LEU A 46 8.12 7.85 -33.09
CA LEU A 46 6.93 7.36 -32.41
C LEU A 46 7.03 5.86 -32.11
N ALA A 47 7.44 5.05 -33.09
CA ALA A 47 7.64 3.60 -32.90
C ALA A 47 8.74 3.32 -31.85
N VAL A 48 9.82 4.10 -31.88
CA VAL A 48 10.91 4.01 -30.90
C VAL A 48 10.46 4.42 -29.50
N ALA A 49 9.63 5.47 -29.38
CA ALA A 49 9.03 5.87 -28.11
C ALA A 49 8.11 4.76 -27.54
N GLN A 50 7.28 4.12 -28.38
CA GLN A 50 6.46 2.97 -27.98
C GLN A 50 7.33 1.80 -27.49
N ALA A 51 8.40 1.48 -28.19
CA ALA A 51 9.36 0.46 -27.76
C ALA A 51 9.99 0.79 -26.38
N GLY A 52 10.21 2.07 -26.07
CA GLY A 52 10.63 2.49 -24.73
C GLY A 52 9.58 2.27 -23.65
N VAL A 53 8.28 2.45 -23.96
CA VAL A 53 7.19 2.09 -23.04
C VAL A 53 7.16 0.58 -22.80
N ASP A 54 7.30 -0.23 -23.85
CA ASP A 54 7.35 -1.69 -23.75
C ASP A 54 8.55 -2.16 -22.94
N ALA A 55 9.72 -1.57 -23.16
CA ALA A 55 10.92 -1.85 -22.37
C ALA A 55 10.73 -1.50 -20.89
N ALA A 56 10.12 -0.34 -20.60
CA ALA A 56 9.85 0.09 -19.24
C ALA A 56 8.87 -0.81 -18.50
N THR A 57 7.75 -1.16 -19.14
CA THR A 57 6.77 -2.09 -18.58
C THR A 57 7.38 -3.47 -18.37
N SER A 58 8.23 -3.95 -19.28
CA SER A 58 8.96 -5.20 -19.12
C SER A 58 9.90 -5.17 -17.91
N GLN A 59 10.68 -4.10 -17.73
CA GLN A 59 11.56 -3.94 -16.56
C GLN A 59 10.77 -3.87 -15.26
N MET A 60 9.63 -3.17 -15.22
CA MET A 60 8.75 -3.13 -14.05
C MET A 60 8.16 -4.51 -13.72
N ARG A 61 7.72 -5.28 -14.73
CA ARG A 61 7.25 -6.66 -14.55
C ARG A 61 8.36 -7.62 -14.11
N ALA A 62 9.61 -7.36 -14.53
CA ALA A 62 10.79 -8.13 -14.14
C ALA A 62 11.37 -7.72 -12.78
N ALA A 63 10.86 -6.65 -12.14
CA ALA A 63 11.30 -6.16 -10.85
C ALA A 63 10.83 -7.07 -9.70
N ILE A 64 11.26 -8.33 -9.71
CA ILE A 64 10.91 -9.36 -8.74
C ILE A 64 11.69 -9.15 -7.45
N GLY A 65 11.01 -8.94 -6.34
CA GLY A 65 11.54 -8.76 -5.00
C GLY A 65 11.64 -10.07 -4.22
N SER A 66 11.13 -10.05 -3.00
CA SER A 66 10.96 -11.25 -2.18
C SER A 66 9.91 -12.17 -2.79
N TYR A 67 10.05 -13.45 -2.52
CA TYR A 67 9.01 -14.40 -2.84
C TYR A 67 8.04 -14.47 -1.67
N ASN A 68 6.76 -14.55 -1.99
CA ASN A 68 5.80 -15.03 -1.03
C ASN A 68 6.13 -16.49 -0.71
N SER A 69 5.55 -17.00 0.35
CA SER A 69 5.87 -18.35 0.80
C SER A 69 5.38 -19.47 -0.18
N ASP A 70 4.63 -19.16 -1.27
CA ASP A 70 4.19 -20.11 -2.34
C ASP A 70 5.23 -20.10 -3.47
N ASN A 71 6.39 -19.48 -3.24
CA ASN A 71 7.36 -19.16 -4.27
C ASN A 71 6.77 -18.35 -5.43
N VAL A 72 5.68 -17.61 -5.17
CA VAL A 72 5.17 -16.61 -6.10
C VAL A 72 6.00 -15.34 -5.88
N PRO A 73 6.68 -14.83 -6.91
CA PRO A 73 7.47 -13.61 -6.79
C PRO A 73 6.56 -12.41 -6.51
N PHE A 74 6.87 -11.63 -5.47
CA PHE A 74 6.30 -10.29 -5.33
C PHE A 74 7.13 -9.27 -6.07
N GLY A 75 6.54 -8.11 -6.39
CA GLY A 75 7.29 -6.95 -6.84
C GLY A 75 8.27 -6.46 -5.77
N GLY A 76 9.50 -6.16 -6.17
CA GLY A 76 10.53 -5.58 -5.33
C GLY A 76 10.63 -4.09 -5.58
N LYS A 77 10.08 -3.26 -4.67
CA LYS A 77 10.11 -1.79 -4.80
C LYS A 77 11.51 -1.23 -5.07
N ALA A 78 12.54 -1.85 -4.48
CA ALA A 78 13.94 -1.45 -4.63
C ALA A 78 14.54 -1.75 -6.03
N LYS A 79 13.84 -2.55 -6.84
CA LYS A 79 14.26 -2.92 -8.20
C LYS A 79 13.48 -2.17 -9.29
N LEU A 80 12.53 -1.32 -8.91
CA LEU A 80 11.76 -0.53 -9.87
C LEU A 80 12.67 0.52 -10.55
N PRO A 81 12.64 0.65 -11.89
CA PRO A 81 13.49 1.61 -12.60
C PRO A 81 12.93 3.04 -12.49
N CYS A 82 13.79 4.02 -12.21
CA CYS A 82 13.36 5.43 -12.24
C CYS A 82 13.46 6.05 -13.64
N SER A 83 14.37 5.55 -14.48
CA SER A 83 14.57 5.96 -15.87
C SER A 83 15.24 4.83 -16.66
N LEU A 84 15.09 4.84 -17.97
CA LEU A 84 15.68 3.84 -18.88
C LEU A 84 16.13 4.52 -20.18
N THR A 85 17.14 3.96 -20.83
CA THR A 85 17.56 4.34 -22.18
C THR A 85 17.86 3.09 -22.97
N GLY A 86 17.61 3.11 -24.28
CA GLY A 86 17.93 1.98 -25.16
C GLY A 86 17.87 2.36 -26.63
N THR A 87 18.13 1.40 -27.50
CA THR A 87 18.21 1.59 -28.95
C THR A 87 17.31 0.63 -29.70
N VAL A 88 16.72 1.08 -30.81
CA VAL A 88 15.99 0.27 -31.78
C VAL A 88 16.61 0.54 -33.14
N GLY A 89 17.45 -0.37 -33.63
CA GLY A 89 18.27 -0.11 -34.82
C GLY A 89 19.27 1.03 -34.57
N THR A 90 19.14 2.12 -35.33
CA THR A 90 20.01 3.31 -35.22
C THR A 90 19.40 4.44 -34.40
N GLN A 91 18.15 4.28 -33.99
CA GLN A 91 17.37 5.23 -33.19
C GLN A 91 17.49 4.84 -31.70
N SER A 92 17.18 5.79 -30.81
CA SER A 92 17.24 5.56 -29.36
C SER A 92 15.99 6.07 -28.65
N TYR A 93 15.68 5.52 -27.48
CA TYR A 93 14.64 6.05 -26.60
C TYR A 93 15.21 6.48 -25.26
N LYS A 94 14.54 7.45 -24.63
CA LYS A 94 14.77 7.88 -23.25
C LYS A 94 13.45 7.84 -22.48
N VAL A 95 13.40 7.06 -21.41
CA VAL A 95 12.22 6.89 -20.56
C VAL A 95 12.46 7.52 -19.19
N SER A 96 11.46 8.26 -18.72
CA SER A 96 11.32 8.71 -17.33
C SER A 96 10.08 8.07 -16.73
N ILE A 97 10.16 7.62 -15.47
CA ILE A 97 9.05 6.96 -14.77
C ILE A 97 8.77 7.72 -13.48
N THR A 98 7.52 8.17 -13.32
CA THR A 98 7.02 8.80 -12.09
C THR A 98 6.04 7.87 -11.42
N TYR A 99 6.23 7.60 -10.14
CA TYR A 99 5.44 6.65 -9.38
C TYR A 99 4.41 7.35 -8.49
N TYR A 100 3.27 6.71 -8.25
CA TYR A 100 2.19 7.25 -7.42
C TYR A 100 1.62 6.19 -6.48
N ASP A 101 1.16 6.63 -5.31
CA ASP A 101 0.46 5.78 -4.32
C ASP A 101 -1.01 5.53 -4.71
N THR A 102 -1.56 6.28 -5.65
CA THR A 102 -2.91 6.16 -6.20
C THR A 102 -2.92 6.45 -7.71
N ASP A 103 -4.06 6.25 -8.39
CA ASP A 103 -4.19 6.60 -9.81
C ASP A 103 -4.11 8.14 -9.98
N PRO A 104 -3.14 8.67 -10.72
CA PRO A 104 -2.96 10.11 -10.87
C PRO A 104 -3.85 10.75 -11.95
N THR A 105 -4.63 9.97 -12.71
CA THR A 105 -5.35 10.45 -13.91
C THR A 105 -6.33 11.59 -13.63
N GLU A 106 -7.08 11.50 -12.53
CA GLU A 106 -8.10 12.47 -12.13
C GLU A 106 -7.59 13.49 -11.09
N LEU A 107 -6.30 13.43 -10.73
CA LEU A 107 -5.71 14.30 -9.71
C LEU A 107 -5.23 15.62 -10.31
N SER A 108 -5.38 16.72 -9.56
CA SER A 108 -4.76 18.00 -9.90
C SER A 108 -3.22 17.92 -9.84
N ALA A 109 -2.50 18.81 -10.53
CA ALA A 109 -1.03 18.81 -10.52
C ALA A 109 -0.44 18.96 -9.10
N ALA A 110 -1.09 19.72 -8.22
CA ALA A 110 -0.70 19.86 -6.82
C ALA A 110 -0.89 18.54 -6.05
N GLU A 111 -2.02 17.86 -6.24
CA GLU A 111 -2.28 16.56 -5.60
C GLU A 111 -1.35 15.47 -6.13
N GLN A 112 -1.09 15.45 -7.45
CA GLN A 112 -0.09 14.56 -8.05
C GLN A 112 1.27 14.72 -7.38
N LYS A 113 1.68 15.95 -7.08
CA LYS A 113 2.98 16.19 -6.42
C LYS A 113 3.03 15.65 -4.99
N ILE A 114 1.92 15.69 -4.27
CA ILE A 114 1.79 15.14 -2.91
C ILE A 114 1.80 13.61 -2.93
N ARG A 115 1.18 13.02 -3.96
CA ARG A 115 1.00 11.56 -4.14
C ARG A 115 2.17 10.87 -4.84
N GLU A 116 3.15 11.65 -5.29
CA GLU A 116 4.34 11.17 -5.97
C GLU A 116 5.19 10.32 -5.00
N VAL A 117 5.46 9.08 -5.38
CA VAL A 117 6.38 8.20 -4.66
C VAL A 117 7.80 8.45 -5.19
N THR A 118 8.69 8.89 -4.29
CA THR A 118 10.08 9.16 -4.65
C THR A 118 10.77 7.88 -5.15
N CYS A 119 11.42 7.99 -6.33
CA CYS A 119 12.26 6.95 -6.91
C CYS A 119 13.71 7.41 -6.96
N THR A 120 14.63 6.62 -6.41
CA THR A 120 16.07 6.89 -6.41
C THR A 120 16.78 5.91 -7.33
N ALA A 121 17.54 6.42 -8.30
CA ALA A 121 18.29 5.57 -9.23
C ALA A 121 19.19 4.57 -8.49
N GLY A 122 19.10 3.29 -8.85
CA GLY A 122 19.81 2.19 -8.19
C GLY A 122 19.16 1.63 -6.92
N SER A 123 18.21 2.36 -6.32
CA SER A 123 17.54 1.96 -5.07
C SER A 123 16.02 1.82 -5.19
N GLY A 124 15.45 2.11 -6.37
CA GLY A 124 14.02 2.00 -6.65
C GLY A 124 13.17 3.00 -5.87
N THR A 125 11.94 2.61 -5.52
CA THR A 125 10.96 3.48 -4.86
C THR A 125 11.00 3.37 -3.33
N GLN A 126 10.72 4.49 -2.63
CA GLN A 126 10.66 4.52 -1.17
C GLN A 126 9.52 3.65 -0.61
N TYR A 127 8.36 3.65 -1.28
CA TYR A 127 7.17 2.86 -0.94
C TYR A 127 6.75 1.99 -2.13
N VAL A 128 5.86 1.02 -1.90
CA VAL A 128 5.27 0.23 -3.00
C VAL A 128 4.25 1.13 -3.72
N PRO A 129 4.46 1.47 -5.00
CA PRO A 129 3.52 2.31 -5.74
C PRO A 129 2.34 1.48 -6.24
N SER A 130 1.18 2.12 -6.42
CA SER A 130 0.03 1.49 -7.10
C SER A 130 0.03 1.77 -8.60
N HIS A 131 0.61 2.91 -9.01
CA HIS A 131 0.65 3.34 -10.40
C HIS A 131 2.03 3.89 -10.78
N ALA A 132 2.35 3.80 -12.06
CA ALA A 132 3.49 4.44 -12.69
C ALA A 132 3.06 5.16 -13.95
N VAL A 133 3.54 6.38 -14.12
CA VAL A 133 3.42 7.16 -15.34
C VAL A 133 4.73 7.04 -16.10
N ILE A 134 4.68 6.37 -17.24
CA ILE A 134 5.83 6.14 -18.12
C ILE A 134 5.81 7.23 -19.19
N THR A 135 6.90 7.99 -19.30
CA THR A 135 7.10 8.97 -20.36
C THR A 135 8.31 8.56 -21.18
N SER A 136 8.09 8.14 -22.43
CA SER A 136 9.13 7.67 -23.35
C SER A 136 9.29 8.62 -24.51
N GLU A 137 10.51 9.06 -24.78
CA GLU A 137 10.87 9.93 -25.88
C GLU A 137 11.70 9.16 -26.90
N GLY A 138 11.26 9.13 -28.16
CA GLY A 138 12.00 8.56 -29.27
C GLY A 138 12.88 9.59 -29.94
N LEU A 139 14.14 9.22 -30.14
CA LEU A 139 15.21 10.06 -30.65
C LEU A 139 15.78 9.45 -31.93
N ALA A 140 15.92 10.27 -32.96
CA ALA A 140 16.55 9.90 -34.21
C ALA A 140 17.51 11.01 -34.66
N PRO A 141 18.47 10.71 -35.57
CA PRO A 141 19.38 11.72 -36.11
C PRO A 141 18.65 12.97 -36.63
N ALA A 142 19.33 14.12 -36.57
CA ALA A 142 18.79 15.38 -37.06
C ALA A 142 18.50 15.30 -38.58
N VAL A 143 17.34 15.82 -39.00
CA VAL A 143 17.09 16.05 -40.42
C VAL A 143 17.96 17.23 -40.86
N LYS A 144 18.79 17.07 -41.88
CA LYS A 144 19.68 18.13 -42.37
C LYS A 144 18.88 19.42 -42.65
N GLY A 145 19.31 20.53 -42.04
CA GLY A 145 18.64 21.83 -42.16
C GLY A 145 17.51 22.06 -41.15
N GLN A 146 17.32 21.17 -40.18
CA GLN A 146 16.40 21.30 -39.06
C GLN A 146 17.14 21.15 -37.74
N ALA A 147 16.54 21.62 -36.64
CA ALA A 147 17.05 21.36 -35.30
C ALA A 147 16.98 19.85 -34.97
N ALA A 148 17.82 19.40 -34.04
CA ALA A 148 18.02 17.98 -33.76
C ALA A 148 16.78 17.29 -33.17
N ASP A 149 15.94 18.05 -32.47
CA ASP A 149 14.71 17.63 -31.81
C ASP A 149 13.49 17.65 -32.74
N VAL A 150 13.53 18.41 -33.84
CA VAL A 150 12.46 18.46 -34.83
C VAL A 150 12.14 17.05 -35.33
N GLY A 151 10.90 16.64 -35.11
CA GLY A 151 10.38 15.34 -35.50
C GLY A 151 10.54 14.24 -34.47
N ASN A 152 11.17 14.47 -33.32
CA ASN A 152 11.14 13.54 -32.19
C ASN A 152 9.73 13.49 -31.57
N ARG A 153 9.37 12.32 -31.03
CA ARG A 153 8.03 12.06 -30.46
C ARG A 153 8.12 11.55 -29.04
N LYS A 154 7.14 11.92 -28.23
CA LYS A 154 7.03 11.50 -26.82
C LYS A 154 5.68 10.82 -26.60
N VAL A 155 5.71 9.65 -25.97
CA VAL A 155 4.54 8.86 -25.61
C VAL A 155 4.46 8.79 -24.09
N LYS A 156 3.26 8.98 -23.56
CA LYS A 156 2.93 8.81 -22.15
C LYS A 156 2.00 7.61 -21.99
N ALA A 157 2.25 6.77 -21.00
CA ALA A 157 1.40 5.64 -20.66
C ALA A 157 1.22 5.57 -19.14
N LEU A 158 0.05 5.08 -18.70
CA LEU A 158 -0.20 4.73 -17.31
C LEU A 158 -0.01 3.22 -17.16
N TYR A 159 0.70 2.81 -16.12
CA TYR A 159 0.87 1.43 -15.73
C TYR A 159 0.28 1.24 -14.33
N SER A 160 -0.69 0.35 -14.21
CA SER A 160 -1.26 -0.07 -12.93
C SER A 160 -0.57 -1.36 -12.50
N PHE A 161 -0.03 -1.36 -11.28
CA PHE A 161 0.60 -2.54 -10.71
C PHE A 161 -0.46 -3.55 -10.30
N GLU A 162 -0.14 -4.84 -10.47
CA GLU A 162 -0.82 -5.89 -9.72
C GLU A 162 -0.38 -5.76 -8.27
N LEU A 163 -1.21 -5.09 -7.49
CA LEU A 163 -1.09 -5.16 -6.05
C LEU A 163 -1.90 -6.36 -5.61
N ASP A 164 -1.20 -7.38 -5.11
CA ASP A 164 -1.77 -8.18 -4.06
C ASP A 164 -1.91 -7.23 -2.86
N ASN A 165 -3.07 -6.59 -2.75
CA ASN A 165 -3.46 -5.92 -1.52
C ASN A 165 -3.75 -6.97 -0.43
N GLY A 166 -3.50 -8.26 -0.69
CA GLY A 166 -3.14 -9.21 0.34
C GLY A 166 -2.11 -8.59 1.25
N ASN A 167 -2.56 -8.24 2.45
CA ASN A 167 -1.68 -7.92 3.55
C ASN A 167 -0.58 -9.01 3.58
N ILE A 168 0.63 -8.67 3.12
CA ILE A 168 1.76 -9.60 3.10
C ILE A 168 1.99 -9.91 4.57
N ALA A 169 1.49 -11.07 4.98
CA ALA A 169 1.48 -11.44 6.38
C ALA A 169 2.93 -11.42 6.86
N GLY A 170 3.25 -10.48 7.76
CA GLY A 170 4.62 -10.26 8.18
C GLY A 170 4.86 -8.81 8.57
N GLY A 171 5.08 -8.56 9.86
CA GLY A 171 5.60 -7.30 10.36
C GLY A 171 6.66 -7.52 11.42
N ILE A 172 7.32 -6.44 11.82
CA ILE A 172 8.26 -6.50 12.92
C ILE A 172 7.47 -6.48 14.23
N MET A 173 7.83 -7.40 15.11
CA MET A 173 7.35 -7.45 16.48
C MET A 173 8.28 -6.59 17.35
N TRP A 174 7.95 -5.31 17.51
CA TRP A 174 8.70 -4.39 18.36
C TRP A 174 8.38 -4.60 19.85
N SER A 175 9.37 -4.38 20.71
CA SER A 175 9.11 -4.09 22.12
C SER A 175 8.43 -2.71 22.26
N GLY A 176 7.61 -2.53 23.28
CA GLY A 176 6.93 -1.26 23.56
C GLY A 176 7.18 -0.82 25.01
N PRO A 177 7.11 0.48 25.33
CA PRO A 177 6.59 1.55 24.49
C PRO A 177 7.62 2.20 23.54
N GLY A 178 8.92 1.92 23.69
CA GLY A 178 9.98 2.69 23.03
C GLY A 178 10.48 2.15 21.70
N THR A 179 9.97 1.00 21.23
CA THR A 179 10.41 0.32 19.99
C THR A 179 11.92 0.14 19.90
N LYS A 180 12.59 -0.04 21.05
CA LYS A 180 14.05 -0.13 21.15
C LYS A 180 14.60 -1.46 20.64
N TYR A 181 13.77 -2.50 20.61
CA TYR A 181 14.14 -3.84 20.21
C TYR A 181 13.07 -4.48 19.33
N CYS A 182 13.46 -5.47 18.53
CA CYS A 182 12.52 -6.35 17.84
C CYS A 182 12.83 -7.83 18.10
N LEU A 183 11.83 -8.68 17.88
CA LEU A 183 12.00 -10.12 17.96
C LEU A 183 12.70 -10.69 16.72
N GLN A 184 13.67 -11.56 16.96
CA GLN A 184 14.38 -12.31 15.92
C GLN A 184 14.49 -13.79 16.31
N ALA A 185 14.13 -14.70 15.40
CA ALA A 185 14.45 -16.12 15.51
C ALA A 185 15.93 -16.39 15.14
N ASP A 186 16.57 -17.35 15.79
CA ASP A 186 17.94 -17.75 15.43
C ASP A 186 17.99 -18.40 14.03
N SER A 187 17.03 -19.28 13.75
CA SER A 187 16.80 -19.99 12.48
C SER A 187 15.31 -20.26 12.26
N ALA A 188 14.93 -20.67 11.04
CA ALA A 188 13.56 -21.09 10.70
C ALA A 188 13.39 -22.61 10.88
N THR A 189 13.76 -23.14 12.05
CA THR A 189 13.68 -24.58 12.37
C THR A 189 12.97 -24.82 13.71
N VAL A 190 12.38 -25.99 13.89
CA VAL A 190 11.81 -26.40 15.19
C VAL A 190 12.90 -26.36 16.27
N GLY A 191 12.55 -25.85 17.45
CA GLY A 191 13.44 -25.66 18.60
C GLY A 191 14.29 -24.39 18.55
N ALA A 192 14.25 -23.61 17.46
CA ALA A 192 15.04 -22.38 17.36
C ALA A 192 14.60 -21.38 18.44
N ALA A 193 15.58 -20.80 19.13
CA ALA A 193 15.33 -19.75 20.11
C ALA A 193 14.90 -18.46 19.40
N VAL A 194 14.12 -17.66 20.12
CA VAL A 194 13.72 -16.31 19.71
C VAL A 194 14.30 -15.34 20.73
N LYS A 195 14.85 -14.23 20.26
CA LYS A 195 15.51 -13.23 21.12
C LYS A 195 15.17 -11.81 20.70
N TYR A 196 15.44 -10.88 21.61
CA TYR A 196 15.40 -9.46 21.30
C TYR A 196 16.70 -9.01 20.64
N VAL A 197 16.60 -8.21 19.58
CA VAL A 197 17.74 -7.52 18.95
C VAL A 197 17.48 -6.02 18.93
N ALA A 198 18.53 -5.20 18.99
CA ALA A 198 18.40 -3.75 18.98
C ALA A 198 17.74 -3.24 17.69
N SER A 199 16.98 -2.14 17.78
CA SER A 199 16.23 -1.56 16.66
C SER A 199 17.07 -1.25 15.43
N ALA A 200 18.34 -0.86 15.62
CA ALA A 200 19.29 -0.63 14.53
C ALA A 200 19.61 -1.90 13.70
N SER A 201 19.33 -3.09 14.23
CA SER A 201 19.50 -4.38 13.55
C SER A 201 18.19 -4.97 13.02
N CYS A 202 17.07 -4.26 13.19
CA CYS A 202 15.76 -4.69 12.74
C CYS A 202 15.53 -4.25 11.29
N ALA A 203 15.11 -5.18 10.43
CA ALA A 203 14.95 -4.94 9.00
C ALA A 203 13.75 -5.69 8.43
N PHE A 204 12.88 -4.97 7.69
CA PHE A 204 11.66 -5.51 7.07
C PHE A 204 11.89 -6.56 5.97
N ASN A 205 13.15 -6.78 5.56
CA ASN A 205 13.54 -7.83 4.62
C ASN A 205 14.24 -9.02 5.28
N ASN A 206 14.40 -9.02 6.61
CA ASN A 206 15.01 -10.13 7.33
C ASN A 206 13.95 -11.18 7.66
N VAL A 207 14.01 -12.31 6.96
CA VAL A 207 13.07 -13.44 7.10
C VAL A 207 12.95 -13.99 8.53
N LYS A 208 13.93 -13.73 9.40
CA LYS A 208 13.94 -14.16 10.81
C LYS A 208 13.30 -13.18 11.78
N GLN A 209 12.93 -11.99 11.31
CA GLN A 209 12.38 -10.89 12.14
C GLN A 209 10.93 -10.56 11.79
N MET A 210 10.35 -11.25 10.82
CA MET A 210 9.00 -11.00 10.32
C MET A 210 8.02 -11.99 10.92
N TRP A 211 6.94 -11.49 11.51
CA TRP A 211 5.97 -12.27 12.26
C TRP A 211 4.56 -12.05 11.76
N VAL A 212 3.74 -13.10 11.84
CA VAL A 212 2.31 -13.08 11.50
C VAL A 212 1.52 -13.41 12.74
N TYR A 213 0.56 -12.57 13.10
CA TYR A 213 -0.42 -12.86 14.13
C TYR A 213 -1.72 -13.32 13.48
N HIS A 214 -1.98 -14.63 13.58
CA HIS A 214 -3.02 -15.30 12.82
C HIS A 214 -4.36 -15.40 13.57
N THR A 215 -5.43 -15.73 12.83
CA THR A 215 -6.81 -15.82 13.33
C THR A 215 -7.04 -16.94 14.34
N ASP A 216 -6.12 -17.90 14.43
CA ASP A 216 -6.09 -18.96 15.44
C ASP A 216 -5.24 -18.60 16.67
N TYR A 217 -4.94 -17.31 16.89
CA TYR A 217 -4.13 -16.79 18.01
C TYR A 217 -2.66 -17.22 18.02
N THR A 218 -2.20 -17.91 16.97
CA THR A 218 -0.78 -18.23 16.84
C THR A 218 0.02 -17.04 16.32
N ILE A 219 1.26 -16.93 16.79
CA ILE A 219 2.25 -16.00 16.23
C ILE A 219 3.27 -16.82 15.45
N VAL A 220 3.27 -16.67 14.13
CA VAL A 220 4.01 -17.50 13.18
C VAL A 220 5.22 -16.72 12.65
N LEU A 221 6.37 -17.39 12.49
CA LEU A 221 7.47 -16.80 11.75
C LEU A 221 7.10 -16.72 10.26
N ALA A 222 7.01 -15.52 9.70
CA ALA A 222 6.46 -15.27 8.37
C ALA A 222 7.15 -16.06 7.25
N SER A 223 8.46 -16.31 7.38
CA SER A 223 9.22 -17.13 6.43
C SER A 223 8.80 -18.60 6.37
N THR A 224 8.07 -19.08 7.38
CA THR A 224 7.58 -20.46 7.49
C THR A 224 6.09 -20.56 7.19
N TRP A 225 5.47 -19.44 6.78
CA TRP A 225 4.04 -19.34 6.59
C TRP A 225 3.46 -20.39 5.64
N LYS A 226 4.24 -20.83 4.64
CA LYS A 226 3.86 -21.94 3.76
C LYS A 226 4.78 -23.13 3.98
N GLY A 227 4.17 -24.30 3.94
CA GLY A 227 4.76 -25.54 4.46
C GLY A 227 4.47 -25.73 5.96
N ALA A 228 5.46 -26.28 6.68
CA ALA A 228 5.36 -26.51 8.10
C ALA A 228 5.50 -25.19 8.88
N ARG A 229 4.36 -24.53 9.14
CA ARG A 229 4.30 -23.29 9.93
C ARG A 229 5.01 -23.47 11.27
N LEU A 230 5.87 -22.52 11.62
CA LEU A 230 6.54 -22.46 12.91
C LEU A 230 5.99 -21.34 13.78
N CYS A 231 5.45 -21.72 14.93
CA CYS A 231 4.78 -20.86 15.89
C CYS A 231 5.65 -20.62 17.12
N LEU A 232 5.50 -19.44 17.74
CA LEU A 232 6.01 -19.18 19.08
C LEU A 232 5.37 -20.14 20.08
N GLN A 233 6.18 -20.97 20.73
CA GLN A 233 5.76 -21.91 21.76
C GLN A 233 6.45 -21.59 23.08
N GLY A 234 5.65 -21.32 24.11
CA GLY A 234 6.11 -21.19 25.50
C GLY A 234 5.65 -22.38 26.35
N ASN A 235 5.35 -22.10 27.61
CA ASN A 235 4.80 -23.06 28.57
C ASN A 235 3.55 -22.47 29.27
N THR A 236 2.54 -23.29 29.56
CA THR A 236 1.30 -22.81 30.19
C THR A 236 1.39 -22.71 31.71
N THR A 237 2.34 -23.42 32.35
CA THR A 237 2.42 -23.57 33.81
C THR A 237 3.75 -23.12 34.42
N ALA A 238 4.84 -23.09 33.66
CA ALA A 238 6.20 -22.72 34.12
C ALA A 238 6.82 -21.57 33.30
N ASP A 239 7.77 -20.84 33.90
CA ASP A 239 8.56 -19.84 33.16
C ASP A 239 9.48 -20.61 32.21
N ALA A 240 9.48 -20.28 30.93
CA ALA A 240 10.32 -20.95 29.95
C ALA A 240 10.77 -20.01 28.84
N ASP A 241 11.85 -20.38 28.17
CA ASP A 241 12.22 -19.75 26.91
C ASP A 241 11.20 -20.13 25.84
N VAL A 242 10.83 -19.14 25.04
CA VAL A 242 9.94 -19.32 23.89
C VAL A 242 10.79 -19.72 22.70
N VAL A 243 10.39 -20.82 22.08
CA VAL A 243 11.06 -21.39 20.90
C VAL A 243 10.08 -21.50 19.75
N LEU A 244 10.61 -21.68 18.54
CA LEU A 244 9.80 -22.08 17.40
C LEU A 244 9.41 -23.56 17.50
N ALA A 245 8.15 -23.88 17.27
CA ALA A 245 7.66 -25.25 17.16
C ALA A 245 6.69 -25.37 15.99
N ALA A 246 6.46 -26.59 15.50
CA ALA A 246 5.40 -26.82 14.52
C ALA A 246 4.06 -26.31 15.07
N CYS A 247 3.36 -25.51 14.27
CA CYS A 247 2.10 -24.90 14.68
C CYS A 247 1.01 -25.96 14.92
N ASP A 248 0.37 -25.86 16.08
CA ASP A 248 -0.82 -26.59 16.48
C ASP A 248 -1.79 -25.59 17.13
N PRO A 249 -2.85 -25.16 16.40
CA PRO A 249 -3.81 -24.18 16.91
C PRO A 249 -4.67 -24.71 18.06
N LYS A 250 -4.54 -25.99 18.44
CA LYS A 250 -5.20 -26.57 19.61
C LYS A 250 -4.30 -26.58 20.85
N LYS A 251 -3.02 -26.22 20.71
CA LYS A 251 -2.04 -26.27 21.79
C LYS A 251 -1.96 -24.92 22.52
N PRO A 252 -2.49 -24.78 23.75
CA PRO A 252 -2.57 -23.48 24.41
C PRO A 252 -1.22 -22.79 24.64
N ALA A 253 -0.13 -23.57 24.71
CA ALA A 253 1.24 -23.06 24.81
C ALA A 253 1.71 -22.28 23.56
N GLN A 254 0.95 -22.30 22.46
CA GLN A 254 1.21 -21.56 21.23
C GLN A 254 0.20 -20.45 20.94
N LEU A 255 -0.79 -20.28 21.82
CA LEU A 255 -1.90 -19.35 21.63
C LEU A 255 -1.68 -18.12 22.50
N TRP A 256 -1.62 -16.97 21.85
CA TRP A 256 -1.29 -15.70 22.47
C TRP A 256 -2.39 -14.70 22.15
N SER A 257 -2.92 -14.03 23.15
CA SER A 257 -3.94 -12.99 23.02
C SER A 257 -3.31 -11.64 23.33
N TYR A 258 -3.35 -10.70 22.38
CA TYR A 258 -2.98 -9.33 22.66
C TYR A 258 -4.04 -8.68 23.55
N GLU A 259 -3.68 -8.27 24.76
CA GLU A 259 -4.59 -7.61 25.71
C GLU A 259 -4.10 -6.20 26.10
N GLY A 260 -4.87 -5.52 26.95
CA GLY A 260 -4.49 -4.21 27.49
C GLY A 260 -3.14 -4.22 28.22
N GLY A 261 -2.46 -3.06 28.26
CA GLY A 261 -1.09 -2.97 28.76
C GLY A 261 -0.02 -3.39 27.74
N ALA A 262 -0.43 -3.47 26.46
CA ALA A 262 0.41 -3.78 25.32
C ALA A 262 1.14 -5.12 25.43
N ARG A 263 0.44 -6.20 25.81
CA ARG A 263 1.06 -7.49 26.09
C ARG A 263 0.37 -8.65 25.41
N PHE A 264 1.16 -9.64 25.00
CA PHE A 264 0.67 -10.93 24.53
C PHE A 264 0.59 -11.91 25.70
N LYS A 265 -0.63 -12.26 26.09
CA LYS A 265 -0.90 -13.19 27.18
C LYS A 265 -1.24 -14.57 26.64
N GLY A 266 -0.64 -15.61 27.20
CA GLY A 266 -0.94 -16.99 26.80
C GLY A 266 -2.35 -17.39 27.21
N GLN A 267 -2.88 -18.45 26.60
CA GLN A 267 -4.16 -19.05 26.99
C GLN A 267 -3.99 -20.08 28.12
N ASN A 268 -5.06 -20.32 28.89
CA ASN A 268 -5.06 -21.33 29.94
C ASN A 268 -4.98 -22.75 29.35
N SER A 269 -4.66 -23.76 30.16
CA SER A 269 -4.51 -25.15 29.69
C SER A 269 -5.79 -25.75 29.09
N SER A 270 -6.96 -25.25 29.49
CA SER A 270 -8.26 -25.70 28.99
C SER A 270 -8.70 -24.99 27.69
N ASN A 271 -7.91 -24.03 27.22
CA ASN A 271 -8.21 -23.23 26.02
C ASN A 271 -9.54 -22.47 26.09
N THR A 272 -9.93 -21.99 27.27
CA THR A 272 -11.22 -21.35 27.53
C THR A 272 -11.11 -19.92 28.06
N ASP A 273 -9.90 -19.48 28.37
CA ASP A 273 -9.62 -18.19 28.99
C ASP A 273 -8.13 -17.82 28.83
N TYR A 274 -7.77 -16.60 29.24
CA TYR A 274 -6.38 -16.23 29.43
C TYR A 274 -5.72 -17.09 30.52
N GLY A 275 -4.46 -17.43 30.30
CA GLY A 275 -3.56 -17.96 31.31
C GLY A 275 -3.00 -16.88 32.22
N SER A 276 -2.04 -17.23 33.07
CA SER A 276 -1.37 -16.30 34.00
C SER A 276 -0.05 -15.73 33.47
N ARG A 277 0.36 -16.11 32.25
CA ARG A 277 1.71 -15.88 31.72
C ARG A 277 1.66 -15.04 30.45
N CYS A 278 2.65 -14.16 30.29
CA CYS A 278 2.80 -13.31 29.11
C CYS A 278 4.14 -13.49 28.42
N LEU A 279 4.19 -13.18 27.12
CA LEU A 279 5.45 -13.01 26.40
C LEU A 279 6.22 -11.82 26.97
N GLY A 280 7.55 -11.94 27.00
CA GLY A 280 8.46 -10.90 27.47
C GLY A 280 9.86 -11.48 27.67
N THR A 281 10.66 -10.87 28.54
CA THR A 281 11.93 -11.46 29.02
C THR A 281 11.72 -12.37 30.24
N GLY A 282 10.47 -12.59 30.66
CA GLY A 282 10.06 -13.48 31.76
C GLY A 282 10.17 -12.88 33.16
N SER A 283 10.94 -11.82 33.34
CA SER A 283 11.13 -11.13 34.63
C SER A 283 11.39 -9.63 34.42
N ASN A 284 11.24 -8.83 35.48
CA ASN A 284 11.58 -7.41 35.41
C ASN A 284 13.10 -7.25 35.19
N VAL A 285 13.47 -6.83 33.98
CA VAL A 285 14.83 -6.45 33.63
C VAL A 285 14.84 -4.95 33.31
N ALA A 286 15.96 -4.29 33.59
CA ALA A 286 16.13 -2.90 33.19
C ALA A 286 15.97 -2.76 31.67
N ASP A 287 15.25 -1.72 31.24
CA ASP A 287 14.83 -1.54 29.85
C ASP A 287 16.01 -1.49 28.85
N ASP A 288 17.20 -1.06 29.28
CA ASP A 288 18.41 -0.98 28.46
C ASP A 288 19.15 -2.32 28.29
N ALA A 289 18.77 -3.35 29.05
CA ALA A 289 19.45 -4.64 29.11
C ALA A 289 18.70 -5.79 28.37
N ILE A 290 17.77 -5.46 27.48
CA ILE A 290 16.92 -6.45 26.78
C ILE A 290 17.62 -7.08 25.56
N ALA A 291 18.52 -6.36 24.88
CA ALA A 291 19.22 -6.89 23.71
C ALA A 291 19.93 -8.23 23.99
N GLY A 292 19.73 -9.20 23.11
CA GLY A 292 20.30 -10.54 23.22
C GLY A 292 19.59 -11.46 24.22
N LYS A 293 18.63 -10.97 25.02
CA LYS A 293 17.84 -11.81 25.93
C LYS A 293 16.89 -12.70 25.13
N PRO A 294 16.66 -13.95 25.57
CA PRO A 294 15.64 -14.80 24.98
C PRO A 294 14.25 -14.21 25.23
N LEU A 295 13.36 -14.40 24.27
CA LEU A 295 11.93 -14.31 24.49
C LEU A 295 11.53 -15.43 25.44
N ARG A 296 10.75 -15.12 26.46
CA ARG A 296 10.25 -16.04 27.48
C ARG A 296 8.77 -15.84 27.68
N ASN A 297 8.12 -16.85 28.22
CA ASN A 297 6.81 -16.72 28.82
C ASN A 297 6.98 -16.66 30.35
N GLY A 298 6.37 -15.67 30.99
CA GLY A 298 6.50 -15.50 32.45
C GLY A 298 5.62 -14.37 32.97
N SER A 299 6.16 -13.55 33.87
CA SER A 299 5.43 -12.43 34.46
C SER A 299 4.87 -11.47 33.41
N CYS A 300 3.67 -10.96 33.65
CA CYS A 300 3.02 -10.02 32.75
C CYS A 300 3.40 -8.58 33.07
N ALA A 301 4.20 -7.96 32.19
CA ALA A 301 4.43 -6.52 32.21
C ALA A 301 3.14 -5.75 31.87
N SER A 302 3.14 -4.45 32.12
CA SER A 302 2.09 -3.53 31.66
C SER A 302 2.76 -2.22 31.27
N ASN A 303 2.81 -1.94 29.97
CA ASN A 303 3.51 -0.79 29.39
C ASN A 303 4.99 -0.66 29.82
N ALA A 304 5.72 -1.77 29.94
CA ALA A 304 7.15 -1.79 30.26
C ALA A 304 7.93 -2.57 29.20
N GLU A 305 9.10 -2.07 28.80
CA GLU A 305 9.85 -2.55 27.62
C GLU A 305 10.14 -4.06 27.67
N TRP A 306 10.38 -4.58 28.88
CA TRP A 306 10.73 -5.99 29.08
C TRP A 306 9.60 -6.99 28.81
N GLY A 307 8.34 -6.56 28.68
CA GLY A 307 7.20 -7.45 28.43
C GLY A 307 6.02 -6.82 27.70
N SER A 308 6.20 -5.62 27.14
CA SER A 308 5.23 -4.96 26.29
C SER A 308 5.69 -4.96 24.83
N PHE A 309 4.73 -4.89 23.91
CA PHE A 309 4.91 -5.03 22.49
C PHE A 309 4.17 -3.94 21.72
N ALA A 310 4.78 -3.46 20.66
CA ALA A 310 4.20 -2.52 19.71
C ALA A 310 4.26 -3.13 18.31
N PRO A 311 3.51 -4.22 18.03
CA PRO A 311 3.61 -4.94 16.76
C PRO A 311 3.28 -3.99 15.60
N ASP A 312 4.04 -4.06 14.51
CA ASP A 312 3.67 -3.34 13.29
C ASP A 312 2.26 -3.71 12.83
N PRO A 313 1.51 -2.80 12.18
CA PRO A 313 0.21 -3.15 11.63
C PRO A 313 0.24 -4.37 10.69
N SER A 314 1.33 -4.60 9.95
CA SER A 314 1.43 -5.76 9.04
C SER A 314 1.62 -7.11 9.75
N VAL A 315 1.90 -7.12 11.06
CA VAL A 315 1.89 -8.37 11.86
C VAL A 315 0.50 -8.99 11.82
N GLY A 316 -0.54 -8.17 11.91
CA GLY A 316 -1.92 -8.56 11.70
C GLY A 316 -2.83 -8.52 12.92
N ALA A 317 -4.12 -8.64 12.64
CA ALA A 317 -5.21 -8.42 13.57
C ALA A 317 -5.53 -9.63 14.47
N GLY A 318 -4.80 -10.75 14.35
CA GLY A 318 -5.16 -11.98 15.04
C GLY A 318 -6.56 -12.45 14.63
N ALA A 319 -7.39 -12.81 15.60
CA ALA A 319 -8.77 -13.24 15.39
C ALA A 319 -9.77 -12.09 15.24
N ALA A 320 -9.32 -10.83 15.30
CA ALA A 320 -10.24 -9.69 15.25
C ALA A 320 -10.93 -9.59 13.90
N SER A 321 -12.25 -9.50 13.94
CA SER A 321 -13.10 -9.39 12.75
C SER A 321 -14.48 -8.89 13.12
N TYR A 322 -15.36 -8.77 12.12
CA TYR A 322 -16.78 -8.53 12.34
C TYR A 322 -17.41 -9.55 13.32
N GLN A 323 -17.02 -10.83 13.24
CA GLN A 323 -17.53 -11.89 14.11
C GLN A 323 -17.13 -11.72 15.59
N THR A 324 -16.04 -11.02 15.87
CA THR A 324 -15.62 -10.67 17.24
C THR A 324 -16.08 -9.29 17.68
N HIS A 325 -16.99 -8.67 16.92
CA HIS A 325 -17.44 -7.28 17.09
C HIS A 325 -16.30 -6.27 17.01
N GLN A 326 -15.31 -6.52 16.16
CA GLN A 326 -14.20 -5.61 15.93
C GLN A 326 -14.23 -5.08 14.50
N ILE A 327 -13.78 -3.83 14.33
CA ILE A 327 -13.66 -3.19 13.02
C ILE A 327 -12.18 -3.00 12.73
N VAL A 328 -11.62 -3.87 11.90
CA VAL A 328 -10.22 -3.89 11.49
C VAL A 328 -10.02 -2.96 10.31
N ASN A 329 -8.98 -2.12 10.35
CA ASN A 329 -8.65 -1.28 9.21
C ASN A 329 -7.81 -2.05 8.19
N TYR A 330 -8.07 -1.85 6.90
CA TYR A 330 -7.34 -2.56 5.85
C TYR A 330 -5.91 -2.03 5.63
N PHE A 331 -5.70 -0.72 5.71
CA PHE A 331 -4.38 -0.10 5.58
C PHE A 331 -3.49 -0.37 6.79
N GLU A 332 -4.06 -0.33 8.00
CA GLU A 332 -3.38 -0.72 9.24
C GLU A 332 -3.90 -2.08 9.74
N PHE A 333 -3.66 -3.16 8.97
CA PHE A 333 -4.27 -4.49 9.16
C PHE A 333 -4.28 -5.06 10.58
N GLY A 334 -3.28 -4.74 11.41
CA GLY A 334 -3.17 -5.14 12.82
C GLY A 334 -3.82 -4.17 13.81
N ARG A 335 -4.66 -3.25 13.33
CA ARG A 335 -5.28 -2.19 14.11
C ARG A 335 -6.80 -2.20 13.93
N CYS A 336 -7.47 -1.98 15.04
CA CYS A 336 -8.92 -1.97 15.19
C CYS A 336 -9.37 -0.59 15.66
N MET A 337 -10.61 -0.21 15.31
CA MET A 337 -11.26 0.95 15.95
C MET A 337 -11.31 0.76 17.47
N ASP A 338 -10.99 1.83 18.20
CA ASP A 338 -10.93 1.85 19.66
C ASP A 338 -11.52 3.15 20.22
N VAL A 339 -12.35 2.99 21.26
CA VAL A 339 -12.77 4.11 22.09
C VAL A 339 -11.61 4.55 22.97
N THR A 340 -11.05 5.69 22.61
CA THR A 340 -9.79 6.18 23.17
C THR A 340 -9.83 6.27 24.69
N ASN A 341 -8.81 5.72 25.33
CA ASN A 341 -8.66 5.66 26.78
C ASN A 341 -9.83 4.99 27.53
N GLU A 342 -10.66 4.21 26.84
CA GLU A 342 -11.89 3.65 27.42
C GLU A 342 -12.84 4.75 27.94
N ASP A 343 -12.78 5.95 27.37
CA ASP A 343 -13.61 7.09 27.74
C ASP A 343 -14.59 7.42 26.62
N ILE A 344 -15.88 7.23 26.89
CA ILE A 344 -16.94 7.48 25.91
C ILE A 344 -17.06 8.95 25.53
N ASN A 345 -16.54 9.87 26.37
CA ASN A 345 -16.58 11.30 26.14
C ASN A 345 -15.29 11.85 25.50
N TYR A 346 -14.33 10.97 25.14
CA TYR A 346 -13.09 11.42 24.53
C TYR A 346 -13.35 12.14 23.21
N SER A 347 -12.61 13.22 22.94
CA SER A 347 -12.88 14.14 21.83
C SER A 347 -12.48 13.60 20.45
N LEU A 348 -11.95 12.38 20.39
CA LEU A 348 -11.55 11.67 19.18
C LEU A 348 -11.56 10.17 19.44
N MET A 349 -11.62 9.37 18.39
CA MET A 349 -11.42 7.92 18.45
C MET A 349 -10.08 7.57 17.79
N ILE A 350 -9.53 6.39 18.11
CA ILE A 350 -8.23 5.96 17.57
C ILE A 350 -8.33 4.59 16.90
N ILE A 351 -7.27 4.27 16.19
CA ILE A 351 -7.02 2.97 15.60
C ILE A 351 -5.86 2.35 16.38
N TYR A 352 -6.16 1.29 17.13
CA TYR A 352 -5.30 0.72 18.17
C TYR A 352 -5.04 -0.77 17.88
N PRO A 353 -3.91 -1.37 18.30
CA PRO A 353 -3.71 -2.82 18.18
C PRO A 353 -4.95 -3.63 18.55
N CYS A 354 -5.34 -4.56 17.68
CA CYS A 354 -6.55 -5.35 17.88
C CYS A 354 -6.41 -6.24 19.13
N LYS A 355 -7.17 -5.91 20.18
CA LYS A 355 -7.26 -6.73 21.39
C LYS A 355 -8.00 -8.03 21.10
N GLN A 356 -7.70 -9.07 21.85
CA GLN A 356 -8.07 -10.45 21.57
C GLN A 356 -8.67 -11.06 22.80
N ASP A 357 -9.65 -11.94 22.65
CA ASP A 357 -10.34 -12.53 23.79
C ASP A 357 -10.56 -14.03 23.62
N PRO A 358 -9.74 -14.85 24.28
CA PRO A 358 -9.84 -16.30 24.17
C PRO A 358 -11.05 -16.89 24.92
N SER A 359 -11.80 -16.09 25.69
CA SER A 359 -12.96 -16.58 26.45
C SER A 359 -14.25 -16.68 25.64
N GLY A 360 -14.20 -16.40 24.33
CA GLY A 360 -15.39 -16.37 23.48
C GLY A 360 -16.18 -15.06 23.59
N GLY A 361 -15.53 -13.96 23.96
CA GLY A 361 -16.09 -12.61 23.88
C GLY A 361 -16.53 -12.00 25.22
N THR A 362 -16.32 -12.67 26.35
CA THR A 362 -16.74 -12.15 27.67
C THR A 362 -15.74 -11.18 28.30
N LYS A 363 -14.48 -11.19 27.87
CA LYS A 363 -13.40 -10.37 28.47
C LYS A 363 -12.82 -9.31 27.53
N LEU A 364 -13.16 -9.35 26.23
CA LEU A 364 -12.86 -8.24 25.34
C LEU A 364 -13.55 -6.99 25.91
N LYS A 365 -12.76 -5.96 26.19
CA LYS A 365 -13.29 -4.72 26.73
C LYS A 365 -14.19 -4.03 25.70
N TRP A 366 -15.20 -3.35 26.21
CA TRP A 366 -16.26 -2.74 25.39
C TRP A 366 -15.74 -1.69 24.39
N ASN A 367 -14.62 -1.02 24.67
CA ASN A 367 -14.02 -0.02 23.77
C ASN A 367 -13.56 -0.58 22.43
N HIS A 368 -13.39 -1.90 22.32
CA HIS A 368 -13.10 -2.60 21.08
C HIS A 368 -14.30 -3.37 20.52
N LYS A 369 -15.47 -3.33 21.19
CA LYS A 369 -16.69 -4.01 20.73
C LYS A 369 -17.62 -3.02 20.04
N TRP A 370 -17.57 -3.03 18.71
CA TRP A 370 -18.32 -2.17 17.83
C TRP A 370 -19.38 -2.99 17.10
N PHE A 371 -20.61 -2.50 17.12
CA PHE A 371 -21.78 -3.18 16.60
C PHE A 371 -22.34 -2.41 15.41
N TYR A 372 -22.60 -3.15 14.35
CA TYR A 372 -23.24 -2.72 13.11
C TYR A 372 -23.66 -4.00 12.35
N THR A 373 -24.35 -3.86 11.23
CA THR A 373 -24.76 -4.97 10.36
C THR A 373 -24.04 -4.87 9.01
N GLU A 374 -23.38 -5.94 8.60
CA GLU A 374 -22.84 -6.05 7.24
C GLU A 374 -23.96 -6.28 6.20
N ASN A 375 -23.77 -5.79 4.98
CA ASN A 375 -24.65 -6.04 3.82
C ASN A 375 -26.13 -5.60 4.00
N VAL A 376 -26.33 -4.36 4.48
CA VAL A 376 -27.66 -3.70 4.51
C VAL A 376 -27.72 -2.57 3.49
N ALA A 377 -28.86 -2.43 2.81
CA ALA A 377 -29.06 -1.41 1.78
C ALA A 377 -29.30 0.02 2.32
N GLY A 378 -29.48 0.15 3.64
CA GLY A 378 -29.86 1.40 4.30
C GLY A 378 -28.80 1.96 5.25
N LYS A 379 -29.05 3.19 5.69
CA LYS A 379 -28.31 3.83 6.77
C LYS A 379 -28.51 3.10 8.09
N GLN A 380 -27.46 3.05 8.90
CA GLN A 380 -27.46 2.39 10.21
C GLN A 380 -26.55 3.11 11.21
N ASN A 381 -26.72 2.78 12.48
CA ASN A 381 -25.80 3.22 13.52
C ASN A 381 -24.60 2.28 13.61
N ILE A 382 -23.42 2.85 13.80
CA ILE A 382 -22.26 2.15 14.36
C ILE A 382 -22.23 2.48 15.85
N TYR A 383 -22.23 1.50 16.75
CA TYR A 383 -22.37 1.77 18.17
C TYR A 383 -21.52 0.87 19.07
N VAL A 384 -21.36 1.29 20.32
CA VAL A 384 -20.72 0.54 21.41
C VAL A 384 -21.69 0.41 22.59
N LEU A 385 -21.46 -0.59 23.43
CA LEU A 385 -22.20 -0.79 24.68
C LEU A 385 -21.24 -0.56 25.84
N GLN A 386 -21.29 0.61 26.48
CA GLN A 386 -20.34 0.95 27.54
C GLN A 386 -20.42 -0.08 28.67
N ASN A 387 -19.27 -0.66 29.04
CA ASN A 387 -19.18 -1.76 30.02
C ASN A 387 -20.04 -2.99 29.67
N ASN A 388 -20.30 -3.23 28.38
CA ASN A 388 -21.18 -4.29 27.87
C ASN A 388 -22.63 -4.17 28.37
N ASP A 389 -23.10 -2.97 28.71
CA ASP A 389 -24.45 -2.71 29.20
C ASP A 389 -25.34 -2.19 28.05
N ALA A 390 -26.40 -2.93 27.72
CA ALA A 390 -27.33 -2.57 26.66
C ALA A 390 -28.08 -1.24 26.92
N SER A 391 -28.23 -0.84 28.19
CA SER A 391 -28.82 0.46 28.55
C SER A 391 -27.87 1.64 28.32
N LYS A 392 -26.57 1.37 28.19
CA LYS A 392 -25.51 2.36 27.96
C LYS A 392 -25.01 2.28 26.52
N LYS A 393 -25.94 2.41 25.59
CA LYS A 393 -25.69 2.36 24.15
C LYS A 393 -25.28 3.74 23.63
N TYR A 394 -24.12 3.81 23.00
CA TYR A 394 -23.59 5.05 22.42
C TYR A 394 -23.29 4.85 20.94
N CYS A 395 -23.72 5.80 20.11
CA CYS A 395 -23.57 5.77 18.67
C CYS A 395 -22.40 6.66 18.26
N LEU A 396 -21.57 6.15 17.35
CA LEU A 396 -20.57 6.93 16.66
C LEU A 396 -21.28 8.10 15.98
N THR A 397 -20.73 9.29 16.12
CA THR A 397 -21.33 10.52 15.63
C THR A 397 -20.28 11.30 14.86
N ALA A 398 -20.56 11.56 13.58
CA ALA A 398 -19.78 12.48 12.77
C ALA A 398 -20.14 13.93 13.15
N SER A 399 -19.16 14.83 13.20
CA SER A 399 -19.44 16.24 13.54
C SER A 399 -20.24 16.91 12.42
N ALA A 400 -21.25 17.74 12.71
CA ALA A 400 -21.88 18.57 11.68
C ALA A 400 -20.97 19.67 11.13
N ALA A 401 -19.95 20.08 11.91
CA ALA A 401 -18.91 20.98 11.46
C ALA A 401 -17.83 20.29 10.58
N SER A 402 -17.96 18.97 10.32
CA SER A 402 -16.97 18.12 9.64
C SER A 402 -16.71 18.45 8.17
N VAL A 403 -17.51 19.33 7.55
CA VAL A 403 -17.34 19.68 6.14
C VAL A 403 -16.10 20.57 5.91
N ALA A 404 -15.66 21.31 6.94
CA ALA A 404 -14.53 22.24 6.84
C ALA A 404 -13.15 21.62 7.18
N ASP A 405 -13.12 20.47 7.85
CA ASP A 405 -11.87 19.77 8.21
C ASP A 405 -11.70 18.52 7.34
N ASP A 406 -10.57 18.39 6.64
CA ASP A 406 -10.25 17.23 5.81
C ASP A 406 -10.18 15.92 6.62
N ASN A 407 -9.96 16.00 7.93
CA ASN A 407 -9.83 14.86 8.85
C ASN A 407 -10.62 15.06 10.15
N ALA A 408 -11.93 15.29 10.01
CA ALA A 408 -12.83 15.53 11.14
C ALA A 408 -12.88 14.35 12.12
N ASN A 409 -12.74 14.63 13.42
CA ASN A 409 -12.87 13.60 14.45
C ASN A 409 -14.27 13.02 14.52
N LEU A 410 -14.34 11.72 14.79
CA LEU A 410 -15.56 11.04 15.21
C LEU A 410 -15.58 10.94 16.74
N VAL A 411 -16.77 11.06 17.32
CA VAL A 411 -16.98 10.95 18.77
C VAL A 411 -18.18 10.06 19.06
N PHE A 412 -18.36 9.62 20.31
CA PHE A 412 -19.57 8.93 20.73
C PHE A 412 -20.56 9.86 21.41
N ARG A 413 -21.85 9.63 21.17
CA ARG A 413 -22.97 10.27 21.87
C ARG A 413 -24.05 9.24 22.17
N THR A 414 -24.96 9.56 23.08
CA THR A 414 -26.16 8.74 23.29
C THR A 414 -26.88 8.53 21.96
N CYS A 415 -27.26 7.29 21.66
CA CYS A 415 -28.00 6.99 20.44
C CYS A 415 -29.40 7.63 20.49
N ASP A 416 -29.69 8.52 19.56
CA ASP A 416 -30.99 9.20 19.45
C ASP A 416 -31.52 9.26 18.01
N GLY A 417 -30.84 8.59 17.07
CA GLY A 417 -31.31 8.45 15.69
C GLY A 417 -31.09 9.69 14.83
N ARG A 418 -30.34 10.68 15.32
CA ARG A 418 -29.94 11.84 14.52
C ARG A 418 -29.16 11.42 13.28
N VAL A 419 -29.22 12.26 12.24
CA VAL A 419 -28.58 11.96 10.95
C VAL A 419 -27.07 11.79 11.09
N GLU A 420 -26.44 12.50 12.00
CA GLU A 420 -24.99 12.43 12.27
C GLU A 420 -24.52 11.08 12.83
N GLN A 421 -25.45 10.25 13.31
CA GLN A 421 -25.19 8.89 13.78
C GLN A 421 -25.42 7.83 12.71
N GLN A 422 -25.89 8.24 11.52
CA GLN A 422 -26.24 7.36 10.43
C GLN A 422 -25.06 7.19 9.47
N PHE A 423 -24.67 5.94 9.24
CA PHE A 423 -23.63 5.54 8.30
C PHE A 423 -24.19 4.52 7.29
N THR A 424 -23.76 4.63 6.04
CA THR A 424 -24.00 3.63 5.00
C THR A 424 -22.80 2.68 4.96
N ARG A 425 -23.03 1.36 5.06
CA ARG A 425 -21.99 0.34 4.90
C ARG A 425 -22.02 -0.19 3.48
N TYR A 426 -21.04 0.18 2.65
CA TYR A 426 -20.86 -0.43 1.33
C TYR A 426 -20.00 -1.67 1.46
N TYR A 427 -20.61 -2.86 1.52
CA TYR A 427 -19.87 -4.11 1.74
C TYR A 427 -19.12 -4.56 0.48
N LYS A 428 -19.83 -5.07 -0.52
CA LYS A 428 -19.27 -5.53 -1.79
C LYS A 428 -20.01 -4.84 -2.94
N MET A 429 -19.34 -3.87 -3.54
CA MET A 429 -19.84 -3.08 -4.67
C MET A 429 -19.21 -3.55 -5.99
N PRO A 430 -19.81 -3.23 -7.14
CA PRO A 430 -19.19 -3.51 -8.44
C PRO A 430 -17.81 -2.87 -8.59
N ASP A 431 -17.64 -1.64 -8.09
CA ASP A 431 -16.35 -0.99 -7.95
C ASP A 431 -15.72 -1.34 -6.59
N TYR A 432 -14.48 -1.82 -6.60
CA TYR A 432 -13.77 -2.07 -5.36
C TYR A 432 -13.47 -0.79 -4.59
N ALA A 433 -13.29 0.36 -5.25
CA ALA A 433 -13.05 1.64 -4.58
C ALA A 433 -14.16 1.95 -3.56
N ASP A 434 -15.43 1.70 -3.92
CA ASP A 434 -16.58 1.91 -3.05
C ASP A 434 -16.78 0.79 -2.01
N SER A 435 -16.22 -0.39 -2.29
CA SER A 435 -16.36 -1.57 -1.44
C SER A 435 -15.63 -1.43 -0.11
N TYR A 436 -16.19 -2.10 0.89
CA TYR A 436 -15.72 -2.19 2.26
C TYR A 436 -15.59 -0.86 3.01
N THR A 437 -16.35 0.18 2.61
CA THR A 437 -16.34 1.50 3.25
C THR A 437 -17.52 1.72 4.21
N PHE A 438 -17.35 2.68 5.12
CA PHE A 438 -18.45 3.30 5.86
C PHE A 438 -18.53 4.77 5.46
N VAL A 439 -19.71 5.21 5.01
CA VAL A 439 -19.96 6.58 4.54
C VAL A 439 -20.91 7.26 5.51
N ASP A 440 -20.55 8.45 5.99
CA ASP A 440 -21.35 9.23 6.93
C ASP A 440 -22.49 10.00 6.23
N PHE A 441 -23.25 10.77 7.00
CA PHE A 441 -24.40 11.54 6.52
C PHE A 441 -24.05 12.71 5.57
N THR A 442 -22.77 13.05 5.44
CA THR A 442 -22.24 14.09 4.55
C THR A 442 -21.50 13.51 3.34
N ASP A 443 -21.70 12.22 3.05
CA ASP A 443 -21.06 11.48 1.97
C ASP A 443 -19.52 11.41 2.08
N ARG A 444 -19.02 11.42 3.32
CA ARG A 444 -17.59 11.26 3.64
C ARG A 444 -17.31 9.88 4.21
N CYS A 445 -16.13 9.35 3.96
CA CYS A 445 -15.74 8.01 4.36
C CYS A 445 -15.02 8.01 5.71
N LEU A 446 -15.30 7.01 6.54
CA LEU A 446 -14.44 6.69 7.69
C LEU A 446 -13.05 6.33 7.16
N SER A 447 -12.02 6.93 7.75
CA SER A 447 -10.62 6.78 7.31
C SER A 447 -9.66 6.71 8.49
N VAL A 448 -8.47 6.17 8.22
CA VAL A 448 -7.26 6.43 9.02
C VAL A 448 -6.88 7.90 8.83
N GLY A 449 -6.73 8.63 9.94
CA GLY A 449 -6.31 10.03 9.97
C GLY A 449 -4.88 10.22 10.51
N PRO A 450 -4.49 11.46 10.83
CA PRO A 450 -3.18 11.78 11.38
C PRO A 450 -2.85 11.02 12.66
N LYS A 451 -1.56 10.84 12.93
CA LYS A 451 -1.10 10.21 14.17
C LYS A 451 -1.42 11.08 15.40
N TRP A 452 -1.63 10.42 16.53
CA TRP A 452 -1.91 10.96 17.85
C TRP A 452 -0.96 10.34 18.89
N ASN A 453 -0.83 10.98 20.06
CA ASN A 453 -0.01 10.53 21.18
C ASN A 453 1.44 10.18 20.78
N ASN A 454 2.18 11.21 20.34
CA ASN A 454 3.59 11.11 19.92
C ASN A 454 3.84 10.15 18.75
N GLY A 455 2.85 9.98 17.86
CA GLY A 455 3.03 9.15 16.66
C GLY A 455 2.56 7.71 16.81
N ASN A 456 2.13 7.29 18.01
CA ASN A 456 1.91 5.89 18.33
C ASN A 456 0.66 5.29 17.68
N PHE A 457 -0.42 6.09 17.56
CA PHE A 457 -1.72 5.61 17.08
C PHE A 457 -2.31 6.56 16.05
N SER A 458 -3.04 6.03 15.08
CA SER A 458 -3.77 6.86 14.12
C SER A 458 -5.11 7.29 14.70
N ARG A 459 -5.56 8.50 14.36
CA ARG A 459 -6.94 8.94 14.65
C ARG A 459 -7.91 8.21 13.71
N LEU A 460 -9.11 7.92 14.22
CA LEU A 460 -10.26 7.55 13.39
C LEU A 460 -11.00 8.83 13.01
N VAL A 461 -11.14 9.08 11.70
CA VAL A 461 -11.68 10.35 11.17
C VAL A 461 -12.72 10.11 10.08
N SER A 462 -13.54 11.13 9.81
CA SER A 462 -14.33 11.25 8.58
C SER A 462 -13.57 12.12 7.58
N ALA A 463 -13.31 11.58 6.40
CA ALA A 463 -12.52 12.20 5.33
C ALA A 463 -13.23 12.09 3.97
N LYS A 464 -12.86 12.93 2.99
CA LYS A 464 -13.37 12.81 1.61
C LYS A 464 -13.13 11.39 1.09
N CYS A 465 -14.16 10.74 0.56
CA CYS A 465 -14.03 9.42 -0.04
C CYS A 465 -13.06 9.44 -1.22
N ASN A 466 -12.09 8.52 -1.22
CA ASN A 466 -11.08 8.36 -2.27
C ASN A 466 -10.87 6.90 -2.69
N GLY A 467 -11.63 5.97 -2.09
CA GLY A 467 -11.57 4.54 -2.38
C GLY A 467 -10.29 3.83 -1.91
N GLY A 468 -9.38 4.54 -1.25
CA GLY A 468 -8.09 4.01 -0.78
C GLY A 468 -8.23 3.02 0.38
N SER A 469 -7.16 2.26 0.62
CA SER A 469 -7.10 1.23 1.68
C SER A 469 -7.35 1.77 3.08
N ALA A 470 -7.00 3.03 3.36
CA ALA A 470 -7.25 3.68 4.65
C ALA A 470 -8.76 3.79 4.98
N GLN A 471 -9.62 3.76 3.97
CA GLN A 471 -11.07 3.88 4.08
C GLN A 471 -11.80 2.53 4.08
N LYS A 472 -11.04 1.43 4.01
CA LYS A 472 -11.60 0.08 3.95
C LYS A 472 -11.51 -0.59 5.31
N TRP A 473 -12.61 -1.23 5.69
CA TRP A 473 -12.82 -1.78 7.02
C TRP A 473 -13.39 -3.18 6.92
N ASN A 474 -12.80 -4.12 7.66
CA ASN A 474 -13.11 -5.56 7.58
C ASN A 474 -13.13 -6.07 6.11
N ALA A 475 -12.26 -5.51 5.27
CA ALA A 475 -12.18 -5.86 3.85
C ALA A 475 -11.38 -7.15 3.66
N PRO A 476 -11.81 -8.06 2.75
CA PRO A 476 -10.98 -9.16 2.32
C PRO A 476 -9.79 -8.65 1.51
N GLN A 477 -8.74 -9.46 1.45
CA GLN A 477 -7.60 -9.25 0.57
C GLN A 477 -8.08 -9.17 -0.89
N LEU A 478 -7.58 -8.19 -1.65
CA LEU A 478 -7.84 -8.06 -3.08
C LEU A 478 -6.54 -8.24 -3.88
N ILE A 479 -6.61 -9.01 -4.97
CA ILE A 479 -5.62 -9.00 -6.06
C ILE A 479 -6.20 -8.07 -7.14
N SER A 480 -5.52 -6.98 -7.49
CA SER A 480 -5.90 -6.13 -8.63
C SER A 480 -5.20 -6.60 -9.91
N ASP A 481 -5.88 -6.64 -11.05
CA ASP A 481 -5.25 -7.05 -12.32
C ASP A 481 -4.22 -6.01 -12.83
N PRO A 482 -3.00 -6.43 -13.25
CA PRO A 482 -1.99 -5.53 -13.80
C PRO A 482 -2.34 -5.09 -15.22
N GLY A 483 -2.04 -3.85 -15.59
CA GLY A 483 -2.34 -3.36 -16.94
C GLY A 483 -1.60 -2.09 -17.36
N VAL A 484 -1.43 -1.94 -18.68
CA VAL A 484 -1.04 -0.67 -19.31
C VAL A 484 -2.30 -0.03 -19.87
N SER A 485 -2.54 1.23 -19.57
CA SER A 485 -3.68 2.00 -20.05
C SER A 485 -3.28 3.42 -20.42
N GLY A 486 -4.20 4.17 -21.04
CA GLY A 486 -4.02 5.61 -21.29
C GLY A 486 -2.82 5.98 -22.17
N VAL A 487 -2.39 5.08 -23.08
CA VAL A 487 -1.28 5.33 -23.99
C VAL A 487 -1.65 6.45 -24.97
N ARG A 488 -0.91 7.56 -24.92
CA ARG A 488 -1.12 8.71 -25.81
C ARG A 488 0.17 9.42 -26.16
N GLU A 489 0.22 10.02 -27.35
CA GLU A 489 1.26 10.96 -27.70
C GLU A 489 1.09 12.24 -26.85
N VAL A 490 2.19 12.81 -26.37
CA VAL A 490 2.20 14.09 -25.67
C VAL A 490 3.09 15.08 -26.41
N GLN A 491 2.80 16.36 -26.25
CA GLN A 491 3.55 17.42 -26.91
C GLN A 491 5.04 17.30 -26.55
N HIS A 492 5.88 17.30 -27.59
CA HIS A 492 7.31 17.43 -27.44
C HIS A 492 7.63 18.92 -27.31
N ASP A 493 8.16 19.32 -26.15
CA ASP A 493 8.65 20.68 -25.95
C ASP A 493 9.89 20.86 -26.82
N VAL A 494 9.75 21.63 -27.90
CA VAL A 494 10.87 22.05 -28.76
C VAL A 494 11.66 23.07 -27.97
N SER A 495 12.93 22.76 -27.67
CA SER A 495 13.80 23.62 -26.86
C SER A 495 14.44 24.75 -27.65
#